data_AF-A0A967WD76-F1
#
_entry.id   AF-A0A967WD76-F1
#
_cell.length_a   1.000
_cell.length_b   1.000
_cell.length_c   1.000
_cell.angle_alpha   90.00
_cell.angle_beta   90.00
_cell.angle_gamma   90.00
#
_symmetry.space_group_name_H-M   'P 1'
#
loop_
_entity.id
_entity.type
_entity.pdbx_description
1 polymer ?
#
loop_
_entity_poly.entity_id
_entity_poly.type
_entity_poly.pdbx_seq_one_letter_code
_entity_poly.pdbx_strand_id
1 'polypeptide(L)'
;MESTGVYWIPLYDILEQRGIEVCLVNTRHLKNVSGRKTDMVDCEWLYQLHTYGLLRGSYHPPESLRPLRALSRQREMLLSY
;
A
#
# COMPACT_ATOMS: atom_id res chain seq x y z
N MET A 1 -1.27 -6.30 -1.18
CA MET A 1 -1.90 -5.24 -2.00
C MET A 1 -0.89 -4.17 -2.31
N GLU A 2 -0.79 -3.76 -3.57
CA GLU A 2 0.11 -2.70 -4.02
C GLU A 2 -0.44 -1.31 -3.65
N SER A 3 0.37 -0.45 -3.05
CA SER A 3 -0.04 0.91 -2.65
C SER A 3 0.12 1.94 -3.79
N THR A 4 -0.37 1.61 -4.99
CA THR A 4 -0.26 2.50 -6.16
C THR A 4 -1.51 3.38 -6.28
N GLY A 5 -1.31 4.70 -6.25
CA GLY A 5 -2.40 5.67 -6.28
C GLY A 5 -3.22 5.71 -4.98
N VAL A 6 -4.49 6.12 -5.09
CA VAL A 6 -5.42 6.28 -3.96
C VAL A 6 -6.48 5.17 -3.87
N TYR A 7 -6.62 4.36 -4.91
CA TYR A 7 -7.69 3.35 -5.02
C TYR A 7 -7.59 2.22 -4.00
N TRP A 8 -6.40 1.98 -3.47
CA TRP A 8 -6.18 0.97 -2.43
C TRP A 8 -6.80 1.37 -1.08
N ILE A 9 -7.01 2.66 -0.81
CA ILE A 9 -7.51 3.17 0.49
C ILE A 9 -8.88 2.60 0.84
N PRO A 10 -9.94 2.78 0.01
CA PRO A 10 -11.27 2.27 0.36
C PRO A 10 -11.31 0.73 0.43
N LEU A 11 -10.51 0.05 -0.39
CA LEU A 11 -10.43 -1.42 -0.36
C LEU A 11 -9.76 -1.91 0.92
N TYR A 12 -8.67 -1.24 1.36
CA TYR A 12 -8.00 -1.53 2.62
C TYR A 12 -8.97 -1.39 3.80
N ASP A 13 -9.72 -0.28 3.85
CA ASP A 13 -10.68 -0.02 4.93
C ASP A 13 -11.76 -1.11 5.02
N ILE A 14 -12.33 -1.54 3.89
CA ILE A 14 -13.35 -2.61 3.86
C ILE A 14 -12.77 -3.96 4.32
N LEU A 15 -11.56 -4.30 3.86
CA LEU A 15 -10.90 -5.55 4.23
C LEU A 15 -10.52 -5.57 5.71
N GLU A 16 -10.02 -4.46 6.23
CA GLU A 16 -9.68 -4.31 7.65
C GLU A 16 -10.93 -4.41 8.55
N GLN A 17 -12.04 -3.77 8.16
CA GLN A 17 -13.33 -3.90 8.86
C GLN A 17 -13.85 -5.34 8.90
N ARG A 18 -13.48 -6.15 7.91
CA ARG A 18 -13.80 -7.60 7.86
C ARG A 18 -12.80 -8.46 8.63
N GLY A 19 -11.82 -7.87 9.31
CA GLY A 19 -10.80 -8.57 10.07
C GLY A 19 -9.73 -9.25 9.21
N ILE A 20 -9.60 -8.85 7.94
CA ILE A 20 -8.60 -9.39 7.02
C ILE A 20 -7.31 -8.60 7.20
N GLU A 21 -6.21 -9.29 7.52
CA GLU A 21 -4.89 -8.67 7.56
C GLU A 21 -4.40 -8.38 6.13
N VAL A 22 -4.32 -7.10 5.78
CA VAL A 22 -3.90 -6.68 4.44
C VAL A 22 -2.42 -6.29 4.48
N CYS A 23 -1.58 -7.10 3.82
CA CYS A 23 -0.20 -6.73 3.57
C CYS A 23 -0.12 -5.63 2.49
N LEU A 24 -0.09 -4.37 2.91
CA LEU A 24 0.09 -3.22 2.02
C LEU A 24 1.57 -3.08 1.64
N VAL A 25 1.93 -3.08 0.36
CA VAL A 25 3.32 -3.02 -0.07
C VAL A 25 3.57 -1.81 -0.95
N ASN A 26 4.64 -1.07 -0.65
CA ASN A 26 5.07 0.08 -1.41
C ASN A 26 5.94 -0.37 -2.59
N THR A 27 5.47 -0.03 -3.80
CA THR A 27 6.11 -0.35 -5.08
C THR A 27 7.52 0.17 -5.24
N ARG A 28 7.89 1.25 -4.56
CA ARG A 28 9.25 1.80 -4.64
C ARG A 28 10.30 0.83 -4.09
N HIS A 29 9.89 -0.08 -3.20
CA HIS A 29 10.78 -1.10 -2.63
C HIS A 29 10.82 -2.39 -3.46
N LEU A 30 9.88 -2.58 -4.37
CA LEU A 30 9.91 -3.66 -5.34
C LEU A 30 10.83 -3.24 -6.49
N LYS A 31 12.07 -3.70 -6.47
CA LYS A 31 12.94 -3.62 -7.65
C LYS A 31 12.28 -4.43 -8.76
N ASN A 32 11.82 -3.74 -9.81
CA ASN A 32 11.21 -4.36 -10.98
C ASN A 32 12.20 -5.34 -11.61
N VAL A 33 11.73 -6.54 -11.95
CA VAL A 33 12.41 -7.42 -12.91
C VAL A 33 12.31 -6.72 -14.27
N SER A 34 13.44 -6.42 -14.90
CA SER A 34 13.48 -5.76 -16.21
C SER A 34 12.95 -6.69 -17.31
N GLY A 35 11.83 -6.34 -17.94
CA GLY A 35 11.20 -7.14 -19.01
C GLY A 35 9.78 -6.65 -19.39
N ARG A 36 9.10 -7.39 -20.28
CA ARG A 36 7.70 -7.15 -20.68
C ARG A 36 6.78 -7.20 -19.44
N LYS A 37 6.40 -6.03 -18.94
CA LYS A 37 5.55 -5.84 -17.76
C LYS A 37 4.08 -5.82 -18.17
N THR A 38 3.29 -6.73 -17.62
CA THR A 38 1.82 -6.70 -17.68
C THR A 38 1.28 -6.84 -16.26
N ASP A 39 0.10 -6.27 -15.99
CA ASP A 39 -0.51 -6.31 -14.66
C ASP A 39 -0.66 -7.76 -14.12
N MET A 40 -0.88 -8.74 -15.01
CA MET A 40 -0.89 -10.16 -14.66
C MET A 40 0.46 -10.65 -14.14
N VAL A 41 1.55 -10.35 -14.85
CA VAL A 41 2.90 -10.78 -14.47
C VAL A 41 3.33 -10.11 -13.16
N ASP A 42 2.94 -8.85 -12.96
CA ASP A 42 3.20 -8.13 -11.71
C ASP A 42 2.46 -8.72 -10.52
N CYS A 43 1.19 -9.11 -10.71
CA CYS A 43 0.41 -9.79 -9.67
C CYS A 43 1.02 -11.15 -9.29
N GLU A 44 1.45 -11.93 -10.28
CA GLU A 44 2.12 -13.21 -10.05
C GLU A 44 3.44 -13.04 -9.30
N TRP A 45 4.24 -12.05 -9.68
CA TRP A 45 5.50 -11.73 -9.01
C TRP A 45 5.28 -11.30 -7.56
N LEU A 46 4.29 -10.43 -7.31
CA LEU A 46 3.90 -10.03 -5.96
C LEU A 46 3.44 -11.24 -5.13
N TYR A 47 2.68 -12.16 -5.71
CA TYR A 47 2.24 -13.36 -5.02
C TYR A 47 3.41 -14.28 -4.64
N GLN A 48 4.37 -14.48 -5.54
CA GLN A 48 5.58 -15.27 -5.26
C GLN A 48 6.38 -14.65 -4.11
N LEU A 49 6.63 -13.34 -4.16
CA LEU A 49 7.34 -12.63 -3.10
C LEU A 49 6.60 -12.70 -1.75
N HIS A 50 5.26 -12.64 -1.76
CA HIS A 50 4.45 -12.78 -0.55
C HIS A 50 4.62 -14.17 0.06
N THR A 51 4.57 -15.21 -0.77
CA THR A 51 4.71 -16.61 -0.34
C THR A 51 6.09 -16.89 0.27
N TYR A 52 7.14 -16.25 -0.24
CA TYR A 52 8.48 -16.35 0.33
C TYR A 52 8.72 -15.43 1.55
N GLY A 53 7.75 -14.64 1.97
CA GLY A 53 7.91 -13.68 3.07
C GLY A 53 8.88 -12.53 2.76
N LEU A 54 9.14 -12.26 1.47
CA LEU A 54 10.08 -11.23 1.01
C LEU A 54 9.44 -9.84 0.91
N LEU A 55 8.11 -9.76 1.10
CA LEU A 55 7.39 -8.49 1.10
C LEU A 55 7.44 -7.84 2.47
N ARG A 56 7.85 -6.56 2.48
CA ARG A 56 7.77 -5.72 3.67
C ARG A 56 6.48 -4.92 3.64
N GLY A 57 5.61 -5.18 4.61
CA GLY A 57 4.42 -4.38 4.86
C GLY A 57 4.79 -2.91 5.10
N SER A 58 4.06 -2.02 4.44
CA SER A 58 4.10 -0.59 4.66
C SER A 58 3.31 -0.27 5.91
N TYR A 59 3.84 0.62 6.73
CA TYR A 59 3.12 1.05 7.93
C TYR A 59 1.85 1.81 7.53
N HIS A 60 0.71 1.23 7.90
CA HIS A 60 -0.59 1.87 7.82
C HIS A 60 -1.08 2.15 9.25
N PRO A 61 -1.35 3.41 9.62
CA PRO A 61 -1.80 3.73 10.96
C PRO A 61 -3.15 3.07 11.30
N PRO A 62 -3.39 2.74 12.57
CA PRO A 62 -4.70 2.31 13.03
C PRO A 62 -5.75 3.39 12.75
N GLU A 63 -7.00 2.96 12.61
CA GLU A 63 -8.14 3.82 12.23
C GLU A 63 -8.20 5.12 13.05
N SER A 64 -8.00 5.02 14.37
CA SER A 64 -8.01 6.16 15.30
C SER A 64 -6.96 7.25 14.99
N LEU A 65 -5.84 6.88 14.37
CA LEU A 65 -4.75 7.80 14.03
C LEU A 65 -4.82 8.33 12.59
N ARG A 66 -5.67 7.76 11.73
CA ARG A 66 -5.81 8.21 10.33
C ARG A 66 -6.29 9.65 10.19
N PRO A 67 -7.30 10.12 10.95
CA PRO A 67 -7.74 11.52 10.87
C PRO A 67 -6.61 12.49 11.24
N LEU A 68 -5.84 12.17 12.29
CA LEU A 68 -4.70 12.99 12.71
C LEU A 68 -3.63 13.08 11.61
N ARG A 69 -3.32 11.95 10.96
CA ARG A 69 -2.40 11.92 9.81
C ARG A 69 -2.90 12.75 8.63
N ALA A 70 -4.20 12.70 8.34
CA ALA A 70 -4.81 13.50 7.27
C ALA A 70 -4.68 15.00 7.56
N LEU A 71 -5.01 15.43 8.79
CA LEU A 71 -4.86 16.81 9.23
C LEU A 71 -3.40 17.28 9.16
N SER A 72 -2.45 16.46 9.61
CA SER A 72 -1.02 16.79 9.54
C SER A 72 -0.55 17.01 8.10
N ARG A 73 -0.96 16.14 7.17
CA ARG A 73 -0.64 16.27 5.74
C ARG A 73 -1.29 17.48 5.09
N GLN A 74 -2.54 17.77 5.44
CA GLN A 74 -3.24 18.95 4.96
C GLN A 74 -2.53 20.24 5.44
N ARG A 75 -2.12 20.27 6.72
CA ARG A 75 -1.35 21.39 7.26
C ARG A 75 -0.02 21.58 6.52
N GLU A 76 0.74 20.51 6.29
CA GLU A 76 1.99 20.58 5.51
C GLU A 76 1.76 21.13 4.09
N MET A 77 0.72 20.64 3.40
CA MET A 77 0.36 21.12 2.06
C MET A 77 0.08 22.63 2.06
N LEU A 78 -0.67 23.13 3.04
CA LEU A 78 -0.99 24.56 3.17
C LEU A 78 0.22 25.43 3.50
N LEU A 79 1.21 24.89 4.22
CA LEU A 79 2.44 25.61 4.58
C LEU A 79 3.50 25.56 3.47
N SER A 80 3.43 24.59 2.57
CA SER A 80 4.35 24.44 1.43
C SER A 80 3.99 25.33 0.23
N TYR A 81 2.92 26.13 0.35
CA TYR A 81 2.43 27.10 -0.62
C TYR A 81 2.91 28.50 -0.24
#